data_AF-A0AAE2C583-F1
#
_entry.id   AF-A0AAE2C583-F1
#
_cell.length_a   1.000
_cell.length_b   1.000
_cell.length_c   1.000
_cell.angle_alpha   90.00
_cell.angle_beta   90.00
_cell.angle_gamma   90.00
#
_symmetry.space_group_name_H-M   'P 1'
#
loop_
_entity.id
_entity.type
_entity.pdbx_description
1 polymer ?
#
loop_
_entity_poly.entity_id
_entity_poly.type
_entity_poly.pdbx_seq_one_letter_code
_entity_poly.pdbx_strand_id
1 'polypeptide(L)' 'MKPKIGEYPFKRTPKVAFMFLARRELPLAPLWEMFFRGHEGLYSIYVHSLPSYNGSEPEGSVFHGRRVPSKSAD' A
#
# COMPACT_ATOMS: atom_id res chain seq x y z
N MET A 1 -6.40 3.52 -35.79
CA MET A 1 -6.10 4.72 -34.98
C MET A 1 -5.55 4.24 -33.64
N LYS A 2 -4.33 4.62 -33.23
CA LYS A 2 -3.80 4.27 -31.89
C LYS A 2 -4.30 5.32 -30.89
N PRO A 3 -4.72 4.94 -29.67
CA PRO A 3 -5.05 5.93 -28.65
C PRO A 3 -3.81 6.78 -28.38
N LYS A 4 -3.90 8.09 -28.65
CA LYS A 4 -2.92 9.06 -28.15
C LYS A 4 -3.42 9.46 -26.77
N ILE A 5 -2.67 9.08 -25.73
CA ILE A 5 -2.90 9.59 -24.38
C ILE A 5 -2.60 11.09 -24.44
N GLY A 6 -3.61 11.94 -24.25
CA GLY A 6 -3.41 13.38 -24.11
C GLY A 6 -2.56 13.71 -22.88
N GLU A 7 -2.11 14.96 -22.77
CA GLU A 7 -1.43 15.42 -21.55
C GLU A 7 -2.32 15.14 -20.33
N TYR A 8 -1.72 14.60 -19.26
CA TYR A 8 -2.46 14.34 -18.03
C TYR A 8 -2.91 15.68 -17.41
N PRO A 9 -4.13 15.75 -16.83
CA PRO A 9 -4.64 16.99 -16.22
C PRO A 9 -3.89 17.41 -14.96
N PHE A 10 -2.86 16.66 -14.56
CA PHE A 10 -2.01 16.93 -13.40
C PHE A 10 -0.60 16.35 -13.62
N LYS A 11 0.38 16.93 -12.92
CA LYS A 11 1.76 16.43 -12.92
C LYS A 11 1.81 15.04 -12.30
N ARG A 12 2.21 14.04 -13.10
CA ARG A 12 2.44 12.68 -12.60
C ARG A 12 3.83 12.59 -11.97
N THR A 13 3.86 12.28 -10.69
CA THR A 13 5.08 11.81 -10.02
C THR A 13 5.14 10.30 -10.20
N PRO A 14 6.23 9.73 -10.74
CA PRO A 14 6.42 8.28 -10.76
C PRO A 14 6.33 7.73 -9.34
N LYS A 15 5.55 6.66 -9.15
CA LYS A 15 5.38 6.00 -7.84
C LYS A 15 5.54 4.50 -7.97
N VAL A 16 6.11 3.89 -6.94
CA VAL A 16 6.18 2.43 -6.81
C VAL A 16 5.03 1.94 -5.93
N ALA A 17 4.29 0.94 -6.39
CA ALA A 17 3.24 0.29 -5.61
C ALA A 17 3.80 -0.96 -4.93
N PHE A 18 3.70 -1.01 -3.60
CA PHE A 18 4.08 -2.16 -2.79
C PHE A 18 2.81 -2.90 -2.35
N MET A 19 2.76 -4.20 -2.65
CA MET A 19 1.69 -5.09 -2.22
C MET A 19 2.25 -6.10 -1.22
N PHE A 20 1.77 -6.05 0.02
CA PHE A 20 2.14 -7.00 1.05
C PHE A 20 1.01 -7.99 1.27
N LEU A 21 1.32 -9.28 1.12
CA LEU A 21 0.42 -10.37 1.44
C LEU A 21 0.87 -10.98 2.77
N ALA A 22 0.10 -10.75 3.82
CA ALA A 22 0.37 -11.24 5.17
C ALA A 22 -0.80 -12.11 5.65
N ARG A 23 -0.56 -13.01 6.62
CA ARG A 23 -1.68 -13.74 7.24
C ARG A 23 -2.35 -12.92 8.34
N ARG A 24 -1.56 -12.18 9.13
CA ARG A 24 -2.01 -11.30 10.23
C ARG A 24 -1.28 -9.96 10.12
N GLU A 25 -0.42 -9.66 11.10
CA GLU A 25 0.48 -8.51 11.13
C GLU A 25 1.54 -8.62 10.04
N LEU A 26 2.02 -7.48 9.54
CA LEU A 26 3.05 -7.46 8.52
C LEU A 26 4.41 -7.86 9.14
N PRO A 27 5.03 -8.96 8.69
CA PRO A 27 6.36 -9.31 9.16
C PRO A 27 7.36 -8.21 8.82
N LEU A 28 8.29 -7.94 9.72
CA LEU A 28 9.33 -6.92 9.54
C LEU A 28 8.77 -5.50 9.37
N ALA A 29 7.55 -5.21 9.84
CA ALA A 29 6.97 -3.87 9.78
C ALA A 29 7.97 -2.76 10.24
N PRO A 30 8.72 -2.90 11.35
CA PRO A 30 9.69 -1.88 11.75
C PRO A 30 10.81 -1.63 10.71
N LEU A 31 11.26 -2.68 10.01
CA LEU A 31 12.27 -2.53 8.95
C LEU A 31 11.69 -1.79 7.74
N TRP A 32 10.46 -2.14 7.36
CA TRP A 32 9.78 -1.46 6.26
C TRP A 32 9.45 0.00 6.59
N GLU A 33 9.06 0.30 7.83
CA GLU A 33 8.90 1.69 8.32
C GLU A 33 10.19 2.49 8.11
N MET A 34 11.36 1.90 8.42
CA MET A 34 12.65 2.54 8.18
C MET A 34 12.93 2.73 6.68
N PHE A 35 12.56 1.76 5.84
CA PHE A 35 12.73 1.84 4.40
C PHE A 35 11.88 2.97 3.77
N PHE A 36 10.64 3.13 4.23
CA PHE A 36 9.71 4.11 3.66
C PHE A 36 9.88 5.54 4.19
N ARG A 37 10.49 5.70 5.37
CA ARG A 37 10.73 7.00 5.98
C ARG A 37 11.46 7.95 5.03
N GLY A 38 10.93 9.16 4.85
CA GLY A 38 11.53 10.21 4.02
C GLY A 38 11.26 10.07 2.51
N HIS A 39 10.48 9.07 2.10
CA HIS A 39 10.11 8.83 0.70
C HIS A 39 8.62 9.07 0.44
N GLU A 40 7.97 9.86 1.29
CA GLU A 40 6.54 10.11 1.24
C GLU A 40 6.13 10.69 -0.13
N GLY A 41 5.06 10.15 -0.69
CA GLY A 41 4.56 10.56 -2.01
C GLY A 41 5.22 9.85 -3.20
N LEU A 42 6.32 9.11 -3.01
CA LEU A 42 6.96 8.30 -4.06
C LEU A 42 6.48 6.84 -4.10
N TYR A 43 5.61 6.46 -3.17
CA TYR A 43 5.09 5.10 -3.08
C TYR A 43 3.60 5.06 -2.72
N SER A 44 3.00 3.90 -2.99
CA SER A 44 1.70 3.47 -2.47
C SER A 44 1.87 2.11 -1.80
N ILE A 45 1.25 1.91 -0.64
CA ILE A 45 1.29 0.64 0.09
C ILE A 45 -0.12 0.07 0.15
N TYR A 46 -0.22 -1.22 -0.16
CA TYR A 46 -1.41 -2.03 -0.03
C TYR A 46 -1.07 -3.25 0.82
N VAL A 47 -1.87 -3.51 1.86
CA VAL A 47 -1.69 -4.67 2.74
C VAL A 47 -2.93 -5.54 2.64
N HIS A 48 -2.76 -6.77 2.18
CA HIS A 48 -3.78 -7.81 2.26
C HIS A 48 -3.45 -8.76 3.40
N SER A 49 -4.37 -8.84 4.37
CA SER A 49 -4.35 -9.83 5.44
C SER A 49 -5.52 -10.80 5.31
N LEU A 50 -5.57 -11.84 6.13
CA LEU A 50 -6.77 -12.69 6.22
C LEU A 50 -8.01 -11.84 6.55
N PRO A 51 -9.20 -12.18 6.01
CA PRO A 51 -10.44 -11.44 6.29
C PRO A 51 -10.79 -11.43 7.77
N SER A 52 -10.43 -12.50 8.49
CA SER A 52 -10.68 -12.65 9.94
C SER A 52 -9.73 -11.83 10.82
N TYR A 53 -8.68 -11.23 10.25
CA TYR A 53 -7.73 -10.45 11.02
C TYR A 53 -8.19 -8.98 11.15
N ASN A 54 -8.44 -8.56 12.40
CA ASN A 54 -9.01 -7.27 12.76
C ASN A 54 -8.01 -6.27 13.39
N GLY A 55 -6.72 -6.60 13.43
CA GLY A 55 -5.73 -5.69 14.00
C GLY A 55 -5.55 -4.43 13.15
N SER A 56 -5.18 -3.31 13.76
CA SER A 56 -4.90 -2.05 13.06
C SER A 56 -3.50 -1.57 13.39
N GLU A 57 -2.92 -0.81 12.47
CA GLU A 57 -1.62 -0.18 12.68
C GLU A 57 -1.81 1.16 13.43
N PRO A 58 -0.89 1.56 14.33
CA PRO A 58 -0.99 2.81 15.06
C PRO A 58 -1.12 4.03 14.14
N GLU A 59 -1.77 5.08 14.63
CA GLU A 59 -1.74 6.38 13.95
C GLU A 59 -0.28 6.86 13.82
N GLY A 60 0.11 7.21 12.59
CA GLY A 60 1.49 7.60 12.25
C GLY A 60 2.34 6.51 11.59
N SER A 61 1.91 5.24 11.59
CA SER A 61 2.56 4.18 10.80
C SER A 61 2.37 4.40 9.30
N VAL A 62 3.37 4.07 8.46
CA VAL A 62 3.21 4.09 7.00
C VAL A 62 2.19 3.07 6.49
N PHE A 63 1.84 2.09 7.33
CA PHE A 63 0.83 1.05 7.07
C PHE A 63 -0.56 1.42 7.58
N HIS A 64 -0.71 2.53 8.30
CA HIS A 64 -2.00 3.00 8.80
C HIS A 64 -2.99 3.26 7.66
N GLY A 65 -4.17 2.66 7.76
CA GLY A 65 -5.23 2.77 6.74
C GLY A 65 -4.89 2.13 5.39
N ARG A 66 -3.84 1.30 5.29
CA ARG A 66 -3.40 0.66 4.04
C ARG A 66 -3.93 -0.75 3.83
N ARG A 67 -4.73 -1.26 4.78
CA ARG A 67 -5.31 -2.60 4.65
C ARG A 67 -6.43 -2.58 3.62
N VAL A 68 -6.33 -3.50 2.66
CA VAL A 68 -7.38 -3.77 1.68
C VAL A 68 -8.06 -5.08 2.07
N PRO A 69 -9.38 -5.08 2.36
CA PRO A 69 -10.10 -6.29 2.69
C PRO A 69 -9.99 -7.34 1.58
N SER A 70 -9.61 -8.57 1.93
CA SER A 70 -9.69 -9.71 1.03
C SER A 70 -11.12 -10.26 0.98
N LYS A 71 -11.57 -10.67 -0.19
CA LYS A 71 -12.79 -11.49 -0.33
C LYS A 71 -12.43 -12.96 -0.12
N SER A 72 -13.27 -13.70 0.59
CA SER A 72 -13.21 -15.16 0.56
C SER A 72 -13.49 -15.64 -0.87
N ALA A 73 -12.72 -16.64 -1.32
CA ALA A 73 -13.07 -17.40 -2.51
C ALA A 73 -13.98 -18.53 -2.02
N ASP A 74 -15.27 -18.43 -2.35
CA ASP A 74 -16.26 -19.47 -2.11
C ASP A 74 -16.12 -20.61 -3.15
#